data_AF-A0A9Q0ZAN9-F1
#
_entry.id   AF-A0A9Q0ZAN9-F1
#
_cell.length_a   1.000
_cell.length_b   1.000
_cell.length_c   1.000
_cell.angle_alpha   90.00
_cell.angle_beta   90.00
_cell.angle_gamma   90.00
#
_symmetry.space_group_name_H-M   'P 1'
#
loop_
_entity.id
_entity.type
_entity.pdbx_description
1 polymer ?
#
loop_
_entity_poly.entity_id
_entity_poly.type
_entity_poly.pdbx_seq_one_letter_code
_entity_poly.pdbx_strand_id
1 'polypeptide(L)'
;MFLYMGHPNGKVARASHSLFAAFISSGKDSNENERSLLKEQLVFFYMQRSLAGFPGITPFEGMASGVAALVRNLPAGSPATFYCIHSLVEKASKLCTDIATQKPEMWKNWEGESEPCKKILELLLRLISLVDIQVLPDLMKLLAKLFVELPKEGQNVVLNKLYAQVAESDDVTRKPALVSWLQSVSYLCYQSTSGSAPLKGTGGEGSLASSLRDPSNWDGINARLETSVRVKEYGQKMAVKQLSTKVNAEWLNAENGGETAVSTKLDV
;
A
#
# COMPACT_ATOMS: atom_id res chain seq x y z
N MET A 1 -18.27 18.29 13.58
CA MET A 1 -17.65 17.95 12.28
C MET A 1 -18.09 16.58 11.76
N PHE A 2 -17.81 15.46 12.44
CA PHE A 2 -18.08 14.10 11.91
C PHE A 2 -19.53 13.85 11.47
N LEU A 3 -20.52 14.44 12.14
CA LEU A 3 -21.93 14.35 11.74
C LEU A 3 -22.16 14.86 10.31
N TYR A 4 -21.40 15.87 9.90
CA TYR A 4 -21.53 16.54 8.60
C TYR A 4 -20.75 15.86 7.46
N MET A 5 -19.93 14.83 7.74
CA MET A 5 -19.17 14.11 6.69
C MET A 5 -20.06 13.31 5.74
N GLY A 6 -21.23 12.87 6.20
CA GLY A 6 -22.26 12.24 5.39
C GLY A 6 -23.45 13.17 5.15
N HIS A 7 -23.24 14.48 5.01
CA HIS A 7 -24.34 15.42 4.84
C HIS A 7 -24.93 15.34 3.42
N PRO A 8 -26.26 15.40 3.23
CA PRO A 8 -26.89 15.33 1.89
C PRO A 8 -26.41 16.42 0.92
N ASN A 9 -26.08 17.60 1.46
CA ASN A 9 -25.39 18.64 0.70
C ASN A 9 -23.89 18.30 0.58
N GLY A 10 -23.48 17.88 -0.61
CA GLY A 10 -22.10 17.50 -0.90
C GLY A 10 -21.05 18.60 -0.66
N LYS A 11 -21.42 19.88 -0.69
CA LYS A 11 -20.51 20.99 -0.34
C LYS A 11 -20.19 20.98 1.16
N VAL A 12 -21.19 20.74 2.01
CA VAL A 12 -21.05 20.64 3.47
C VAL A 12 -20.25 19.40 3.85
N ALA A 13 -20.53 18.27 3.20
CA ALA A 13 -19.76 17.05 3.37
C ALA A 13 -18.28 17.27 3.02
N ARG A 14 -18.00 17.83 1.85
CA ARG A 14 -16.64 18.14 1.40
C ARG A 14 -15.90 19.07 2.37
N ALA A 15 -16.55 20.16 2.80
CA ALA A 15 -15.97 21.08 3.77
C ALA A 15 -15.61 20.39 5.10
N SER A 16 -16.43 19.43 5.54
CA SER A 16 -16.17 18.65 6.75
C SER A 16 -14.95 17.74 6.61
N HIS A 17 -14.76 17.12 5.44
CA HIS A 17 -13.54 16.37 5.15
C HIS A 17 -12.31 17.28 5.07
N SER A 18 -12.43 18.46 4.45
CA SER A 18 -11.35 19.45 4.39
C SER A 18 -10.95 19.94 5.78
N LEU A 19 -11.93 20.15 6.67
CA LEU A 19 -11.67 20.54 8.07
C LEU A 19 -10.91 19.43 8.82
N PHE A 20 -11.28 18.17 8.62
CA PHE A 20 -10.54 17.04 9.18
C PHE A 20 -9.10 16.99 8.64
N ALA A 21 -8.93 17.10 7.33
CA ALA A 21 -7.61 17.09 6.69
C ALA A 21 -6.72 18.23 7.23
N ALA A 22 -7.28 19.43 7.38
CA ALA A 22 -6.58 20.58 7.96
C ALA A 22 -6.22 20.36 9.43
N PHE A 23 -7.12 19.79 10.24
CA PHE A 23 -6.85 19.47 11.63
C PHE A 23 -5.74 18.43 11.79
N ILE A 24 -5.75 17.37 10.98
CA ILE A 24 -4.69 16.35 10.98
C ILE A 24 -3.35 16.94 10.55
N SER A 25 -3.36 17.81 9.54
CA SER A 25 -2.16 18.46 9.00
C SER A 25 -1.65 19.64 9.81
N SER A 26 -2.40 20.10 10.82
CA SER A 26 -1.98 21.26 11.63
C SER A 26 -0.68 20.95 12.36
N GLY A 27 0.25 21.90 12.39
CA GLY A 27 1.58 21.77 12.99
C GLY A 27 1.59 21.51 14.50
N LYS A 28 2.81 21.42 15.03
CA LYS A 28 3.11 21.16 16.43
C LYS A 28 2.84 22.41 17.28
N ASP A 29 1.89 22.30 18.20
CA ASP A 29 1.66 23.27 19.27
C ASP A 29 2.44 22.84 20.53
N SER A 30 2.50 23.70 21.54
CA SER A 30 3.17 23.44 22.83
C SER A 30 2.66 22.20 23.60
N ASN A 31 1.48 21.65 23.26
CA ASN A 31 0.91 20.40 23.79
C ASN A 31 1.03 19.22 22.78
N GLU A 32 2.24 18.92 22.31
CA GLU A 32 2.47 17.96 21.21
C GLU A 32 1.92 16.54 21.48
N ASN A 33 2.07 16.01 22.70
CA ASN A 33 1.71 14.61 22.99
C ASN A 33 0.21 14.38 23.01
N GLU A 34 -0.55 15.22 23.71
CA GLU A 34 -2.01 15.10 23.79
C GLU A 34 -2.67 15.32 22.43
N ARG A 35 -2.18 16.31 21.66
CA ARG A 35 -2.70 16.60 20.32
C ARG A 35 -2.41 15.46 19.35
N SER A 36 -1.25 14.83 19.42
CA SER A 36 -0.90 13.68 18.57
C SER A 36 -1.78 12.47 18.87
N LEU A 37 -1.99 12.15 20.15
CA LEU A 37 -2.90 11.08 20.57
C LEU A 37 -4.33 11.35 20.10
N LEU A 38 -4.81 12.58 20.23
CA LEU A 38 -6.14 12.96 19.74
C LEU A 38 -6.27 12.77 18.23
N LYS A 39 -5.26 13.19 17.43
CA LYS A 39 -5.27 12.98 15.98
C LYS A 39 -5.40 11.50 15.62
N GLU A 40 -4.67 10.63 16.29
CA GLU A 40 -4.75 9.18 16.07
C GLU A 40 -6.14 8.62 16.44
N GLN A 41 -6.70 9.01 17.59
CA GLN A 41 -8.02 8.55 18.02
C GLN A 41 -9.13 8.98 17.06
N LEU A 42 -9.05 10.21 16.53
CA LEU A 42 -10.06 10.74 15.62
C LEU A 42 -10.09 10.04 14.26
N VAL A 43 -9.00 9.40 13.84
CA VAL A 43 -8.93 8.68 12.57
C VAL A 43 -9.88 7.48 12.54
N PHE A 44 -10.04 6.78 13.66
CA PHE A 44 -10.97 5.64 13.73
C PHE A 44 -12.40 6.09 13.41
N PHE A 45 -12.86 7.16 14.06
CA PHE A 45 -14.17 7.75 13.81
C PHE A 45 -14.29 8.32 12.39
N TYR A 46 -13.25 8.97 11.89
CA TYR A 46 -13.20 9.50 10.53
C TYR A 46 -13.43 8.41 9.49
N MET A 47 -12.67 7.32 9.57
CA MET A 47 -12.70 6.24 8.60
C MET A 47 -14.04 5.50 8.63
N GLN A 48 -14.53 5.17 9.83
CA GLN A 48 -15.82 4.53 10.00
C GLN A 48 -16.95 5.39 9.38
N ARG A 49 -16.98 6.69 9.70
CA ARG A 49 -18.04 7.58 9.22
C ARG A 49 -17.97 7.84 7.72
N SER A 50 -16.76 8.07 7.19
CA SER A 50 -16.53 8.34 5.78
C SER A 50 -16.90 7.15 4.90
N LEU A 51 -16.45 5.95 5.28
CA LEU A 51 -16.69 4.73 4.50
C LEU A 51 -18.12 4.20 4.63
N ALA A 52 -18.83 4.50 5.71
CA ALA A 52 -20.25 4.15 5.84
C ALA A 52 -21.11 4.86 4.79
N GLY A 53 -20.82 6.14 4.51
CA GLY A 53 -21.57 6.92 3.52
C GLY A 53 -21.10 6.78 2.07
N PHE A 54 -19.93 6.17 1.83
CA PHE A 54 -19.38 5.97 0.48
C PHE A 54 -19.94 4.68 -0.15
N PRO A 55 -20.31 4.66 -1.45
CA PRO A 55 -20.20 5.73 -2.45
C PRO A 55 -21.36 6.73 -2.54
N GLY A 56 -22.37 6.63 -1.68
CA GLY A 56 -23.58 7.46 -1.74
C GLY A 56 -23.33 8.94 -1.38
N ILE A 57 -23.46 9.26 -0.09
CA ILE A 57 -23.45 10.65 0.40
C ILE A 57 -22.03 11.19 0.63
N THR A 58 -21.06 10.31 0.85
CA THR A 58 -19.68 10.73 1.12
C THR A 58 -18.98 11.11 -0.19
N PRO A 59 -18.50 12.36 -0.35
CA PRO A 59 -17.77 12.75 -1.55
C PRO A 59 -16.37 12.10 -1.58
N PHE A 60 -16.06 11.41 -2.68
CA PHE A 60 -14.76 10.74 -2.87
C PHE A 60 -13.57 11.65 -2.62
N GLU A 61 -13.54 12.82 -3.27
CA GLU A 61 -12.42 13.76 -3.17
C GLU A 61 -12.16 14.24 -1.74
N GLY A 62 -13.24 14.46 -0.98
CA GLY A 62 -13.14 14.81 0.44
C GLY A 62 -12.52 13.66 1.24
N MET A 63 -13.06 12.46 1.08
CA MET A 63 -12.55 11.27 1.75
C MET A 63 -11.07 11.02 1.43
N ALA A 64 -10.71 11.02 0.14
CA ALA A 64 -9.36 10.82 -0.35
C ALA A 64 -8.38 11.87 0.18
N SER A 65 -8.80 13.15 0.24
CA SER A 65 -7.99 14.21 0.84
C SER A 65 -7.71 13.97 2.32
N GLY A 66 -8.71 13.57 3.11
CA GLY A 66 -8.50 13.25 4.53
C GLY A 66 -7.63 12.01 4.75
N VAL A 67 -7.76 10.98 3.91
CA VAL A 67 -6.86 9.80 3.90
C VAL A 67 -5.43 10.21 3.56
N ALA A 68 -5.26 11.08 2.56
CA ALA A 68 -3.94 11.52 2.17
C ALA A 68 -3.29 12.43 3.24
N ALA A 69 -4.09 13.14 4.03
CA ALA A 69 -3.62 13.93 5.16
C ALA A 69 -3.19 13.04 6.35
N LEU A 70 -3.98 12.03 6.72
CA LEU A 70 -3.64 11.15 7.84
C LEU A 70 -2.38 10.33 7.57
N VAL A 71 -2.24 9.77 6.37
CA VAL A 71 -1.07 8.94 6.04
C VAL A 71 0.23 9.74 6.06
N ARG A 72 0.18 11.04 5.78
CA ARG A 72 1.37 11.91 5.75
C ARG A 72 1.73 12.54 7.08
N ASN A 73 0.75 12.80 7.95
CA ASN A 73 0.95 13.62 9.15
C ASN A 73 0.85 12.84 10.45
N LEU A 74 0.42 11.58 10.41
CA LEU A 74 0.49 10.71 11.58
C LEU A 74 1.91 10.15 11.76
N PRO A 75 2.28 9.76 12.99
CA PRO A 75 3.56 9.11 13.24
C PRO A 75 3.75 7.85 12.38
N ALA A 76 5.00 7.59 12.00
CA ALA A 76 5.39 6.36 11.32
C ALA A 76 4.96 5.15 12.16
N GLY A 77 4.33 4.16 11.51
CA GLY A 77 3.82 2.98 12.19
C GLY A 77 2.60 3.21 13.09
N SER A 78 1.91 4.36 13.01
CA SER A 78 0.70 4.62 13.81
C SER A 78 -0.39 3.54 13.55
N PRO A 79 -0.98 2.96 14.60
CA PRO A 79 -2.10 2.01 14.48
C PRO A 79 -3.29 2.58 13.68
N ALA A 80 -3.50 3.90 13.74
CA ALA A 80 -4.54 4.58 13.00
C ALA A 80 -4.32 4.51 11.47
N THR A 81 -3.06 4.56 11.02
CA THR A 81 -2.70 4.40 9.60
C THR A 81 -2.99 2.97 9.12
N PHE A 82 -2.61 1.95 9.90
CA PHE A 82 -2.93 0.55 9.61
C PHE A 82 -4.45 0.33 9.54
N TYR A 83 -5.19 0.85 10.52
CA TYR A 83 -6.65 0.77 10.54
C TYR A 83 -7.28 1.43 9.30
N CYS A 84 -6.79 2.60 8.90
CA CYS A 84 -7.24 3.28 7.69
C CYS A 84 -7.05 2.41 6.44
N ILE A 85 -5.86 1.85 6.25
CA ILE A 85 -5.54 1.00 5.10
C ILE A 85 -6.42 -0.25 5.09
N HIS A 86 -6.52 -0.95 6.22
CA HIS A 86 -7.35 -2.13 6.33
C HIS A 86 -8.82 -1.83 5.98
N SER A 87 -9.37 -0.74 6.53
CA SER A 87 -10.75 -0.32 6.27
C SER A 87 -10.99 0.03 4.80
N LEU A 88 -10.01 0.66 4.13
CA LEU A 88 -10.09 0.95 2.69
C LEU A 88 -10.05 -0.31 1.83
N VAL A 89 -9.15 -1.24 2.14
CA VAL A 89 -9.05 -2.52 1.43
C VAL A 89 -10.32 -3.35 1.61
N GLU A 90 -10.85 -3.41 2.83
CA GLU A 90 -12.11 -4.10 3.11
C GLU A 90 -13.27 -3.48 2.33
N LYS A 91 -13.35 -2.13 2.29
CA LYS A 91 -14.37 -1.43 1.51
C LYS A 91 -14.20 -1.69 0.01
N ALA A 92 -12.97 -1.69 -0.49
CA ALA A 92 -12.67 -1.99 -1.90
C ALA A 92 -13.11 -3.42 -2.25
N SER A 93 -12.72 -4.41 -1.45
CA SER A 93 -13.08 -5.82 -1.66
C SER A 93 -14.60 -5.97 -1.79
N LYS A 94 -15.38 -5.43 -0.85
CA LYS A 94 -16.86 -5.46 -0.90
C LYS A 94 -17.41 -4.85 -2.20
N LEU A 95 -16.98 -3.65 -2.56
CA LEU A 95 -17.45 -2.98 -3.78
C LEU A 95 -17.08 -3.76 -5.05
N CYS A 96 -15.89 -4.35 -5.10
CA CYS A 96 -15.45 -5.08 -6.28
C CYS A 96 -16.15 -6.45 -6.39
N THR A 97 -16.48 -7.11 -5.28
CA THR A 97 -17.35 -8.31 -5.26
C THR A 97 -18.79 -7.98 -5.69
N ASP A 98 -19.34 -6.85 -5.24
CA ASP A 98 -20.67 -6.40 -5.65
C ASP A 98 -20.74 -6.15 -7.16
N ILE A 99 -19.70 -5.56 -7.76
CA ILE A 99 -19.61 -5.36 -9.21
C ILE A 99 -19.49 -6.70 -9.95
N ALA A 100 -18.63 -7.61 -9.45
CA ALA A 100 -18.45 -8.92 -10.07
C ALA A 100 -19.74 -9.75 -10.09
N THR A 101 -20.60 -9.60 -9.08
CA THR A 101 -21.89 -10.32 -9.00
C THR A 101 -22.98 -9.66 -9.84
N GLN A 102 -23.05 -8.32 -9.88
CA GLN A 102 -24.17 -7.62 -10.50
C GLN A 102 -23.94 -7.25 -11.96
N LYS A 103 -22.70 -6.91 -12.35
CA LYS A 103 -22.38 -6.33 -13.66
C LYS A 103 -20.96 -6.70 -14.13
N PRO A 104 -20.70 -7.97 -14.50
CA PRO A 104 -19.36 -8.43 -14.88
C PRO A 104 -18.80 -7.72 -16.12
N GLU A 105 -19.67 -7.27 -17.03
CA GLU A 105 -19.28 -6.54 -18.25
C GLU A 105 -18.64 -5.17 -17.97
N MET A 106 -18.79 -4.62 -16.75
CA MET A 106 -18.21 -3.31 -16.40
C MET A 106 -16.70 -3.32 -16.31
N TRP A 107 -16.06 -4.47 -16.09
CA TRP A 107 -14.60 -4.56 -16.10
C TRP A 107 -14.00 -4.32 -17.48
N LYS A 108 -14.78 -4.47 -18.55
CA LYS A 108 -14.35 -4.20 -19.93
C LYS A 108 -14.35 -2.71 -20.27
N ASN A 109 -15.23 -1.93 -19.63
CA ASN A 109 -15.44 -0.50 -19.90
C ASN A 109 -14.80 0.39 -18.81
N TRP A 110 -13.59 0.04 -18.38
CA TRP A 110 -12.88 0.68 -17.26
C TRP A 110 -12.58 2.19 -17.46
N GLU A 111 -12.75 2.74 -18.66
CA GLU A 111 -12.37 4.11 -19.03
C GLU A 111 -13.46 5.20 -18.82
N GLY A 112 -14.67 4.83 -18.37
CA GLY A 112 -15.77 5.76 -18.08
C GLY A 112 -15.72 6.48 -16.71
N GLU A 113 -16.76 7.28 -16.41
CA GLU A 113 -16.96 7.97 -15.11
C GLU A 113 -16.66 7.02 -13.95
N SER A 114 -15.66 7.39 -13.14
CA SER A 114 -14.95 6.42 -12.30
C SER A 114 -15.86 5.82 -11.21
N GLU A 115 -16.17 4.54 -11.40
CA GLU A 115 -16.90 3.67 -10.49
C GLU A 115 -16.33 3.70 -9.07
N PRO A 116 -17.16 3.54 -8.03
CA PRO A 116 -16.73 3.50 -6.63
C PRO A 116 -15.55 2.57 -6.32
N CYS A 117 -15.57 1.32 -6.81
CA CYS A 117 -14.48 0.35 -6.62
C CYS A 117 -13.18 0.87 -7.25
N LYS A 118 -13.25 1.39 -8.49
CA LYS A 118 -12.10 1.96 -9.20
C LYS A 118 -11.49 3.14 -8.44
N LYS A 119 -12.31 4.06 -7.94
CA LYS A 119 -11.84 5.21 -7.14
C LYS A 119 -11.08 4.79 -5.89
N ILE A 120 -11.59 3.80 -5.14
CA ILE A 120 -10.86 3.30 -3.95
C ILE A 120 -9.59 2.56 -4.36
N LEU A 121 -9.62 1.74 -5.42
CA LEU A 121 -8.43 1.06 -5.93
C LEU A 121 -7.34 2.05 -6.35
N GLU A 122 -7.69 3.11 -7.06
CA GLU A 122 -6.75 4.18 -7.45
C GLU A 122 -6.17 4.90 -6.22
N LEU A 123 -6.99 5.17 -5.20
CA LEU A 123 -6.52 5.72 -3.93
C LEU A 123 -5.53 4.75 -3.26
N LEU A 124 -5.87 3.47 -3.16
CA LEU A 124 -5.03 2.43 -2.56
C LEU A 124 -3.68 2.27 -3.30
N LEU A 125 -3.69 2.29 -4.63
CA LEU A 125 -2.47 2.28 -5.44
C LEU A 125 -1.62 3.53 -5.18
N ARG A 126 -2.25 4.71 -5.10
CA ARG A 126 -1.55 5.95 -4.75
C ARG A 126 -0.93 5.90 -3.35
N LEU A 127 -1.56 5.20 -2.39
CA LEU A 127 -1.02 5.04 -1.04
C LEU A 127 0.32 4.30 -1.02
N ILE A 128 0.63 3.43 -1.99
CA ILE A 128 1.93 2.74 -2.11
C ILE A 128 3.09 3.75 -2.09
N SER A 129 2.91 4.90 -2.75
CA SER A 129 3.92 5.95 -2.84
C SER A 129 3.88 6.96 -1.68
N LEU A 130 2.88 6.89 -0.80
CA LEU A 130 2.65 7.89 0.25
C LEU A 130 2.84 7.36 1.66
N VAL A 131 2.56 6.09 1.91
CA VAL A 131 2.66 5.51 3.25
C VAL A 131 4.10 5.52 3.74
N ASP A 132 4.29 5.55 5.05
CA ASP A 132 5.59 5.32 5.63
C ASP A 132 6.14 3.93 5.26
N ILE A 133 7.46 3.78 5.19
CA ILE A 133 8.12 2.51 4.84
C ILE A 133 7.75 1.37 5.81
N GLN A 134 7.44 1.67 7.07
CA GLN A 134 7.01 0.68 8.06
C GLN A 134 5.62 0.13 7.78
N VAL A 135 4.76 0.89 7.10
CA VAL A 135 3.38 0.52 6.78
C VAL A 135 3.26 -0.12 5.39
N LEU A 136 4.22 0.17 4.52
CA LEU A 136 4.24 -0.29 3.13
C LEU A 136 4.11 -1.83 2.98
N PRO A 137 4.81 -2.68 3.75
CA PRO A 137 4.69 -4.14 3.63
C PRO A 137 3.27 -4.65 3.88
N ASP A 138 2.57 -4.12 4.88
CA ASP A 138 1.20 -4.50 5.19
C ASP A 138 0.22 -4.06 4.10
N LEU A 139 0.39 -2.84 3.57
CA LEU A 139 -0.38 -2.38 2.41
C LEU A 139 -0.17 -3.33 1.22
N MET A 140 1.07 -3.66 0.89
CA MET A 140 1.42 -4.57 -0.21
C MET A 140 0.79 -5.97 -0.01
N LYS A 141 0.82 -6.49 1.22
CA LYS A 141 0.20 -7.77 1.58
C LYS A 141 -1.31 -7.73 1.37
N LEU A 142 -1.98 -6.71 1.88
CA LEU A 142 -3.44 -6.54 1.74
C LEU A 142 -3.87 -6.35 0.27
N LEU A 143 -3.11 -5.57 -0.50
CA LEU A 143 -3.37 -5.37 -1.93
C LEU A 143 -3.16 -6.65 -2.74
N ALA A 144 -2.14 -7.46 -2.42
CA ALA A 144 -1.95 -8.75 -3.08
C ALA A 144 -3.18 -9.65 -2.91
N LYS A 145 -3.75 -9.71 -1.71
CA LYS A 145 -4.98 -10.48 -1.45
C LYS A 145 -6.14 -9.95 -2.29
N LEU A 146 -6.37 -8.62 -2.25
CA LEU A 146 -7.43 -7.97 -3.01
C LEU A 146 -7.30 -8.25 -4.51
N PHE A 147 -6.10 -8.15 -5.09
CA PHE A 147 -5.91 -8.31 -6.53
C PHE A 147 -6.14 -9.75 -6.97
N VAL A 148 -5.72 -10.73 -6.18
CA VAL A 148 -5.97 -12.15 -6.49
C VAL A 148 -7.47 -12.47 -6.51
N GLU A 149 -8.28 -11.75 -5.73
CA GLU A 149 -9.75 -11.90 -5.68
C GLU A 149 -10.48 -11.18 -6.82
N LEU A 150 -9.84 -10.26 -7.53
CA LEU A 150 -10.46 -9.56 -8.67
C LEU A 150 -10.70 -10.51 -9.85
N PRO A 151 -11.71 -10.25 -10.72
CA PRO A 151 -11.84 -10.94 -11.99
C PRO A 151 -10.65 -10.67 -12.92
N LYS A 152 -10.42 -11.53 -13.92
CA LYS A 152 -9.21 -11.51 -14.76
C LYS A 152 -8.97 -10.18 -15.45
N GLU A 153 -10.02 -9.59 -15.99
CA GLU A 153 -9.99 -8.29 -16.63
C GLU A 153 -9.54 -7.22 -15.62
N GLY A 154 -10.09 -7.25 -14.40
CA GLY A 154 -9.70 -6.36 -13.31
C GLY A 154 -8.25 -6.54 -12.85
N GLN A 155 -7.79 -7.79 -12.76
CA GLN A 155 -6.38 -8.11 -12.46
C GLN A 155 -5.45 -7.47 -13.48
N ASN A 156 -5.73 -7.65 -14.77
CA ASN A 156 -4.90 -7.10 -15.84
C ASN A 156 -4.84 -5.57 -15.79
N VAL A 157 -5.98 -4.90 -15.59
CA VAL A 157 -6.02 -3.44 -15.51
C VAL A 157 -5.22 -2.92 -14.31
N VAL A 158 -5.43 -3.50 -13.12
CA VAL A 158 -4.75 -3.05 -11.90
C VAL A 158 -3.25 -3.33 -11.98
N LEU A 159 -2.85 -4.51 -12.47
CA LEU A 159 -1.45 -4.86 -12.67
C LEU A 159 -0.78 -3.91 -13.66
N ASN A 160 -1.40 -3.60 -14.80
CA ASN A 160 -0.84 -2.66 -15.78
C ASN A 160 -0.61 -1.27 -15.18
N LYS A 161 -1.58 -0.74 -14.42
CA LYS A 161 -1.42 0.53 -13.70
C LYS A 161 -0.28 0.48 -12.70
N LEU A 162 -0.17 -0.64 -11.97
CA LEU A 162 0.87 -0.81 -10.98
C LEU A 162 2.27 -0.96 -11.61
N TYR A 163 2.38 -1.65 -12.76
CA TYR A 163 3.61 -1.69 -13.56
C TYR A 163 4.05 -0.29 -13.96
N ALA A 164 3.14 0.53 -14.49
CA ALA A 164 3.44 1.93 -14.85
C ALA A 164 3.92 2.72 -13.62
N GLN A 165 3.17 2.67 -12.51
CA GLN A 165 3.52 3.40 -11.28
C GLN A 165 4.88 2.96 -10.70
N VAL A 166 5.21 1.67 -10.72
CA VAL A 166 6.50 1.17 -10.24
C VAL A 166 7.64 1.55 -11.20
N ALA A 167 7.39 1.52 -12.51
CA ALA A 167 8.39 1.92 -13.51
C ALA A 167 8.75 3.41 -13.37
N GLU A 168 7.74 4.27 -13.21
CA GLU A 168 7.86 5.73 -13.07
C GLU A 168 8.32 6.18 -11.68
N SER A 169 8.37 5.28 -10.69
CA SER A 169 8.81 5.64 -9.34
C SER A 169 10.32 5.93 -9.30
N ASP A 170 10.68 7.12 -8.81
CA ASP A 170 12.07 7.51 -8.56
C ASP A 170 12.57 7.15 -7.14
N ASP A 171 11.69 6.60 -6.29
CA ASP A 171 12.06 6.21 -4.93
C ASP A 171 12.94 4.94 -4.94
N VAL A 172 14.25 5.16 -4.97
CA VAL A 172 15.27 4.11 -4.97
C VAL A 172 15.22 3.20 -3.73
N THR A 173 14.62 3.65 -2.64
CA THR A 173 14.53 2.86 -1.40
C THR A 173 13.40 1.84 -1.46
N ARG A 174 12.26 2.21 -2.05
CA ARG A 174 11.06 1.35 -2.15
C ARG A 174 11.02 0.51 -3.41
N LYS A 175 11.51 1.06 -4.53
CA LYS A 175 11.40 0.45 -5.86
C LYS A 175 11.89 -1.01 -5.91
N PRO A 176 13.03 -1.39 -5.30
CA PRO A 176 13.45 -2.79 -5.31
C PRO A 176 12.46 -3.75 -4.63
N ALA A 177 11.84 -3.34 -3.52
CA ALA A 177 10.84 -4.14 -2.83
C ALA A 177 9.54 -4.23 -3.66
N LEU A 178 9.11 -3.10 -4.24
CA LEU A 178 7.91 -3.02 -5.08
C LEU A 178 8.03 -3.88 -6.35
N VAL A 179 9.19 -3.88 -7.02
CA VAL A 179 9.42 -4.69 -8.23
C VAL A 179 9.26 -6.18 -7.93
N SER A 180 9.88 -6.69 -6.86
CA SER A 180 9.77 -8.12 -6.53
C SER A 180 8.41 -8.51 -5.99
N TRP A 181 7.76 -7.63 -5.24
CA TRP A 181 6.38 -7.85 -4.85
C TRP A 181 5.46 -7.88 -6.07
N LEU A 182 5.59 -6.93 -7.00
CA LEU A 182 4.80 -6.89 -8.23
C LEU A 182 4.98 -8.17 -9.05
N GLN A 183 6.22 -8.64 -9.22
CA GLN A 183 6.49 -9.93 -9.86
C GLN A 183 5.77 -11.10 -9.16
N SER A 184 5.81 -11.12 -7.82
CA SER A 184 5.16 -12.14 -7.01
C SER A 184 3.63 -12.10 -7.17
N VAL A 185 3.03 -10.90 -7.14
CA VAL A 185 1.59 -10.71 -7.29
C VAL A 185 1.13 -11.06 -8.71
N SER A 186 1.87 -10.67 -9.75
CA SER A 186 1.57 -11.07 -11.13
C SER A 186 1.59 -12.59 -11.30
N TYR A 187 2.56 -13.28 -10.69
CA TYR A 187 2.62 -14.74 -10.68
C TYR A 187 1.42 -15.38 -9.95
N LEU A 188 1.02 -14.83 -8.80
CA LEU A 188 -0.17 -15.29 -8.08
C LEU A 188 -1.44 -15.11 -8.91
N CYS A 189 -1.62 -13.94 -9.52
CA CYS A 189 -2.77 -13.65 -10.39
C CYS A 189 -2.82 -14.62 -11.58
N TYR A 190 -1.67 -14.95 -12.18
CA TYR A 190 -1.60 -15.93 -13.27
C TYR A 190 -2.02 -17.34 -12.83
N GLN A 191 -1.48 -17.85 -11.71
CA GLN A 191 -1.80 -19.19 -11.20
C GLN A 191 -3.27 -19.35 -10.80
N SER A 192 -3.88 -18.31 -10.23
CA SER A 192 -5.31 -18.36 -9.89
C SER A 192 -6.21 -18.57 -11.11
N THR A 193 -5.72 -18.33 -12.33
CA THR A 193 -6.44 -18.64 -13.58
C THR A 193 -6.20 -20.06 -14.09
N SER A 194 -5.03 -20.66 -13.86
CA SER A 194 -4.75 -22.02 -14.33
C SER A 194 -5.45 -23.11 -13.52
N GLY A 195 -5.88 -22.81 -12.29
CA GLY A 195 -6.58 -23.75 -11.40
C GLY A 195 -8.07 -23.93 -11.65
N SER A 196 -8.72 -23.15 -12.54
CA SER A 196 -10.17 -23.21 -12.79
C SER A 196 -10.56 -23.73 -14.18
N ALA A 197 -9.74 -24.56 -14.81
CA ALA A 197 -10.11 -25.20 -16.06
C ALA A 197 -11.22 -26.25 -15.82
N PRO A 198 -12.31 -26.28 -16.61
CA PRO A 198 -13.33 -27.31 -16.48
C PRO A 198 -12.78 -28.64 -17.02
N LEU A 199 -12.51 -29.58 -16.12
CA LEU A 199 -12.30 -30.98 -16.48
C LEU A 199 -13.61 -31.54 -17.05
N LYS A 200 -13.65 -31.72 -18.37
CA LYS A 200 -14.72 -32.42 -19.09
C LYS A 200 -14.24 -33.82 -19.46
N GLY A 201 -14.90 -34.84 -18.89
CA GLY A 201 -14.75 -36.29 -19.17
C GLY A 201 -13.60 -36.93 -18.39
N THR A 202 -13.74 -38.03 -17.65
CA THR A 202 -14.63 -39.21 -17.81
C THR A 202 -14.77 -39.90 -16.45
N GLY A 203 -15.93 -40.53 -16.21
CA GLY A 203 -16.43 -40.94 -14.90
C GLY A 203 -15.61 -41.96 -14.09
N GLY A 204 -15.82 -41.90 -12.79
CA GLY A 204 -15.38 -42.86 -11.77
C GLY A 204 -15.78 -42.32 -10.39
N GLU A 205 -16.72 -42.99 -9.73
CA GLU A 205 -17.27 -42.64 -8.43
C GLU A 205 -16.19 -42.55 -7.34
N GLY A 206 -16.33 -41.58 -6.42
CA GLY A 206 -15.56 -41.54 -5.19
C GLY A 206 -15.29 -40.13 -4.67
N SER A 207 -16.09 -39.71 -3.71
CA SER A 207 -15.77 -38.81 -2.58
C SER A 207 -14.73 -37.68 -2.79
N LEU A 208 -15.19 -36.43 -2.72
CA LEU A 208 -14.59 -35.29 -1.97
C LEU A 208 -15.16 -33.97 -2.50
N ALA A 209 -16.46 -33.75 -2.26
CA ALA A 209 -17.04 -32.41 -2.34
C ALA A 209 -16.75 -31.70 -1.01
N SER A 210 -15.65 -30.92 -0.95
CA SER A 210 -15.46 -29.71 -0.11
C SER A 210 -13.98 -29.47 0.21
N SER A 211 -13.18 -28.94 -0.72
CA SER A 211 -11.88 -28.38 -0.34
C SER A 211 -11.41 -27.35 -1.37
N LEU A 212 -12.03 -26.18 -1.38
CA LEU A 212 -11.52 -25.00 -2.10
C LEU A 212 -11.85 -23.67 -1.39
N ARG A 213 -12.32 -23.73 -0.15
CA ARG A 213 -12.46 -22.57 0.76
C ARG A 213 -11.77 -22.87 2.08
N ASP A 214 -10.49 -23.23 2.04
CA ASP A 214 -9.72 -23.43 3.26
C ASP A 214 -8.88 -22.16 3.56
N PRO A 215 -9.14 -21.45 4.68
CA PRO A 215 -8.38 -20.27 5.12
C PRO A 215 -6.88 -20.53 5.29
N SER A 216 -6.47 -21.80 5.40
CA SER A 216 -5.08 -22.26 5.58
C SER A 216 -4.15 -21.96 4.39
N ASN A 217 -4.68 -21.81 3.17
CA ASN A 217 -3.87 -21.49 1.99
C ASN A 217 -3.32 -20.05 2.01
N TRP A 218 -3.95 -19.16 2.79
CA TRP A 218 -3.45 -17.79 2.98
C TRP A 218 -2.17 -17.73 3.78
N ASP A 219 -1.91 -18.69 4.66
CA ASP A 219 -0.65 -18.77 5.41
C ASP A 219 0.52 -19.13 4.50
N GLY A 220 0.30 -19.96 3.48
CA GLY A 220 1.30 -20.25 2.44
C GLY A 220 1.62 -19.04 1.56
N ILE A 221 0.60 -18.25 1.21
CA ILE A 221 0.78 -17.00 0.46
C ILE A 221 1.50 -15.95 1.31
N ASN A 222 1.12 -15.81 2.59
CA ASN A 222 1.79 -14.92 3.54
C ASN A 222 3.26 -15.32 3.74
N ALA A 223 3.55 -16.62 3.93
CA ALA A 223 4.92 -17.11 4.08
C ALA A 223 5.78 -16.84 2.83
N ARG A 224 5.20 -16.94 1.62
CA ARG A 224 5.89 -16.63 0.36
C ARG A 224 6.14 -15.14 0.16
N LEU A 225 5.20 -14.28 0.58
CA LEU A 225 5.39 -12.83 0.56
C LEU A 225 6.42 -12.39 1.63
N GLU A 226 6.34 -12.94 2.84
CA GLU A 226 7.24 -12.61 3.95
C GLU A 226 8.68 -13.09 3.73
N THR A 227 8.88 -14.26 3.10
CA THR A 227 10.23 -14.72 2.72
C THR A 227 10.87 -13.81 1.67
N SER A 228 10.10 -13.36 0.66
CA SER A 228 10.59 -12.45 -0.37
C SER A 228 10.94 -11.05 0.20
N VAL A 229 10.17 -10.57 1.18
CA VAL A 229 10.44 -9.30 1.89
C VAL A 229 11.64 -9.44 2.85
N ARG A 230 11.72 -10.51 3.65
CA ARG A 230 12.83 -10.72 4.61
C ARG A 230 14.17 -10.95 3.93
N VAL A 231 14.21 -11.74 2.84
CA VAL A 231 15.47 -11.99 2.11
C VAL A 231 16.08 -10.68 1.60
N LYS A 232 15.25 -9.71 1.22
CA LYS A 232 15.72 -8.38 0.81
C LYS A 232 16.11 -7.48 1.98
N GLU A 233 15.38 -7.51 3.09
CA GLU A 233 15.72 -6.73 4.28
C GLU A 233 17.09 -7.15 4.85
N TYR A 234 17.40 -8.45 4.83
CA TYR A 234 18.72 -8.97 5.16
C TYR A 234 19.78 -8.56 4.14
N GLY A 235 19.47 -8.61 2.83
CA GLY A 235 20.39 -8.15 1.78
C GLY A 235 20.72 -6.65 1.88
N GLN A 236 19.74 -5.82 2.22
CA GLN A 236 19.90 -4.37 2.37
C GLN A 236 20.67 -4.03 3.66
N LYS A 237 20.42 -4.73 4.78
CA LYS A 237 21.22 -4.63 6.01
C LYS A 237 22.68 -5.07 5.79
N MET A 238 22.92 -6.10 4.98
CA MET A 238 24.26 -6.55 4.61
C MET A 238 24.98 -5.53 3.71
N ALA A 239 24.30 -4.93 2.73
CA ALA A 239 24.86 -3.90 1.86
C ALA A 239 25.24 -2.63 2.64
N VAL A 240 24.40 -2.18 3.57
CA VAL A 240 24.69 -1.04 4.46
C VAL A 240 25.87 -1.35 5.38
N LYS A 241 25.95 -2.56 5.93
CA LYS A 241 27.09 -2.99 6.75
C LYS A 241 28.39 -3.00 5.95
N GLN A 242 28.37 -3.49 4.71
CA GLN A 242 29.55 -3.50 3.83
C GLN A 242 30.00 -2.08 3.45
N LEU A 243 29.07 -1.17 3.15
CA LEU A 243 29.38 0.24 2.87
C LEU A 243 29.99 0.93 4.10
N SER A 244 29.44 0.69 5.29
CA SER A 244 29.99 1.24 6.54
C SER A 244 31.42 0.74 6.83
N THR A 245 31.71 -0.54 6.61
CA THR A 245 33.08 -1.07 6.75
C THR A 245 34.04 -0.49 5.72
N LYS A 246 33.58 -0.22 4.49
CA LYS A 246 34.42 0.33 3.43
C LYS A 246 34.77 1.81 3.70
N VAL A 247 33.79 2.59 4.14
CA VAL A 247 34.01 4.00 4.54
C VAL A 247 34.98 4.09 5.73
N ASN A 248 34.84 3.23 6.74
CA ASN A 248 35.77 3.21 7.87
C ASN A 248 37.20 2.82 7.46
N ALA A 249 37.36 1.91 6.50
CA ALA A 249 38.67 1.52 5.98
C ALA A 249 39.33 2.64 5.14
N GLU A 250 38.54 3.40 4.38
CA GLU A 250 39.03 4.54 3.60
C GLU A 250 39.45 5.72 4.51
N TRP A 251 38.74 5.96 5.61
CA TRP A 251 39.12 6.95 6.63
C TRP A 251 40.45 6.59 7.34
N LEU A 252 40.62 5.32 7.74
CA LEU A 252 41.85 4.83 8.37
C LEU A 252 43.09 4.90 7.45
N ASN A 253 42.89 4.78 6.13
CA ASN A 253 43.97 4.92 5.17
C ASN A 253 44.32 6.39 4.88
N ALA A 254 43.36 7.31 5.00
CA ALA A 254 43.59 8.74 4.83
C ALA A 254 44.38 9.35 6.01
N GLU A 255 44.17 8.87 7.24
CA GLU A 255 44.96 9.31 8.41
C GLU A 255 46.42 8.84 8.38
N ASN A 256 46.70 7.68 7.78
CA ASN A 256 48.05 7.12 7.72
C ASN A 256 48.89 7.59 6.50
N GLY A 257 48.30 8.34 5.56
CA GLY A 257 48.96 8.82 4.34
C GLY A 257 49.59 10.22 4.45
N GLY A 258 49.52 10.87 5.62
CA GLY A 258 49.88 12.28 5.81
C GLY A 258 51.30 12.60 6.26
N GLU A 259 52.17 11.60 6.47
CA GLU A 259 53.57 11.83 6.84
C GLU A 259 54.51 11.16 5.83
N THR A 260 54.87 11.86 4.75
CA THR A 260 56.22 11.76 4.17
C THR A 260 56.46 12.84 3.10
N ALA A 261 57.57 13.57 3.31
CA ALA A 261 58.40 14.25 2.32
C ALA A 261 57.94 15.61 1.74
N VAL A 262 58.38 16.70 2.39
CA VAL A 262 58.94 17.86 1.66
C VAL A 262 60.34 18.12 2.20
N SER A 263 61.36 17.70 1.46
CA SER A 263 62.74 18.16 1.63
C SER A 263 63.21 18.68 0.27
N THR A 264 63.28 20.00 0.13
CA THR A 264 63.99 20.66 -0.96
C THR A 264 65.12 21.47 -0.35
N LYS A 265 66.33 21.15 -0.83
CA LYS A 265 67.61 21.79 -0.50
C LYS A 265 67.60 23.27 -0.90
N LEU A 266 68.21 24.09 -0.05
CA LEU A 266 68.68 25.45 -0.36
C LEU A 266 70.21 25.37 -0.48
N ASP A 267 70.72 25.79 -1.63
CA ASP A 267 72.15 25.97 -1.92
C ASP A 267 72.69 27.28 -1.32
N VAL A 268 73.89 27.21 -0.73
CA VAL A 268 74.98 28.21 -0.82
C VAL A 268 76.28 27.44 -0.99
#